data_AF-A0A832G191-F1
#
_entry.id   AF-A0A832G191-F1
#
_cell.length_a   1.000
_cell.length_b   1.000
_cell.length_c   1.000
_cell.angle_alpha   90.00
_cell.angle_beta   90.00
_cell.angle_gamma   90.00
#
_symmetry.space_group_name_H-M   'P 1'
#
loop_
_entity.id
_entity.type
_entity.pdbx_description
1 polymer ?
#
loop_
_entity_poly.entity_id
_entity_poly.type
_entity_poly.pdbx_seq_one_letter_code
_entity_poly.pdbx_strand_id
1 'polypeptide(L)'
;MASKKLELSKVPKSQEELKKSSAKIDDFSNEKNLKEKNNPIVIGLIIFLLGIVIGVFSAKNPFGNLIGKKTSPESSQCRTIAKVKINPSQIVLSAKDPPLELSALAYDASDEAIFSGVNYEWGMSSTTGVGTLRPNKDLATFIPQKIGKGDLFVKAANNCTKELVIGSIPVTVEDENIVKDLVSPTGAANEAQ
;
A
#
# COMPACT_ATOMS: atom_id res chain seq x y z
N MET A 1 -2.15 -47.90 -43.81
CA MET A 1 -2.92 -47.77 -42.55
C MET A 1 -2.01 -48.16 -41.41
N ALA A 2 -1.51 -47.19 -40.63
CA ALA A 2 -0.58 -47.44 -39.53
C ALA A 2 -1.25 -46.98 -38.21
N SER A 3 -1.65 -47.95 -37.40
CA SER A 3 -2.23 -47.73 -36.07
C SER A 3 -1.14 -47.32 -35.09
N LYS A 4 -1.19 -46.07 -34.62
CA LYS A 4 -0.26 -45.52 -33.63
C LYS A 4 -0.77 -45.87 -32.23
N LYS A 5 -0.03 -46.74 -31.56
CA LYS A 5 -0.25 -47.22 -30.19
C LYS A 5 0.00 -46.07 -29.19
N LEU A 6 -1.03 -45.63 -28.47
CA LEU A 6 -0.91 -44.69 -27.35
C LEU A 6 -0.34 -45.43 -26.13
N GLU A 7 0.85 -45.06 -25.69
CA GLU A 7 1.38 -45.50 -24.39
C GLU A 7 0.87 -44.58 -23.28
N LEU A 8 0.18 -45.20 -22.34
CA LEU A 8 -0.42 -44.62 -21.16
C LEU A 8 0.70 -44.29 -20.14
N SER A 9 0.98 -43.01 -19.96
CA SER A 9 1.97 -42.51 -19.00
C SER A 9 1.53 -42.82 -17.56
N LYS A 10 2.39 -43.51 -16.82
CA LYS A 10 2.24 -43.81 -15.40
C LYS A 10 2.34 -42.52 -14.58
N VAL A 11 1.23 -42.16 -13.93
CA VAL A 11 1.18 -41.11 -12.90
C VAL A 11 1.99 -41.57 -11.68
N PRO A 12 2.98 -40.79 -11.20
CA PRO A 12 3.70 -41.15 -9.98
C PRO A 12 2.82 -40.94 -8.74
N LYS A 13 2.70 -42.00 -7.94
CA LYS A 13 2.19 -41.97 -6.56
C LYS A 13 3.13 -41.12 -5.69
N SER A 14 2.79 -39.86 -5.45
CA SER A 14 3.44 -39.02 -4.42
C SER A 14 2.43 -38.44 -3.42
N GLN A 15 1.45 -39.25 -3.00
CA GLN A 15 0.35 -38.85 -2.10
C GLN A 15 0.29 -39.75 -0.85
N GLU A 16 1.43 -40.29 -0.39
CA GLU A 16 1.47 -41.21 0.76
C GLU A 16 2.52 -40.85 1.83
N GLU A 17 2.98 -39.60 1.88
CA GLU A 17 3.85 -39.11 2.97
C GLU A 17 3.41 -37.75 3.55
N LEU A 18 2.11 -37.53 3.76
CA LEU A 18 1.59 -36.35 4.47
C LEU A 18 0.59 -36.70 5.59
N LYS A 19 0.80 -37.83 6.28
CA LYS A 19 -0.04 -38.25 7.44
C LYS A 19 0.72 -38.43 8.77
N LYS A 20 1.98 -38.00 8.89
CA LYS A 20 2.80 -38.27 10.09
C LYS A 20 3.42 -37.04 10.77
N SER A 21 2.75 -35.88 10.67
CA SER A 21 3.16 -34.64 11.34
C SER A 21 2.03 -34.03 12.19
N SER A 22 1.15 -34.87 12.76
CA SER A 22 0.18 -34.44 13.77
C SER A 22 0.77 -34.71 15.16
N ALA A 23 1.88 -34.03 15.47
CA ALA A 23 2.45 -34.01 16.82
C ALA A 23 2.11 -32.66 17.46
N LYS A 24 1.12 -32.72 18.36
CA LYS A 24 1.17 -32.08 19.68
C LYS A 24 1.51 -30.58 19.67
N ILE A 25 0.49 -29.75 19.42
CA ILE A 25 0.49 -28.35 19.86
C ILE A 25 -0.02 -28.38 21.29
N ASP A 26 0.92 -28.38 22.24
CA ASP A 26 0.64 -28.19 23.66
C ASP A 26 0.10 -26.77 23.88
N ASP A 27 -0.99 -26.69 24.65
CA ASP A 27 -1.57 -25.48 25.21
C ASP A 27 -0.51 -24.61 25.90
N PHE A 28 -0.19 -23.46 25.32
CA PHE A 28 0.50 -22.37 26.00
C PHE A 28 -0.42 -21.17 26.12
N SER A 29 -1.43 -21.33 26.99
CA SER A 29 -2.11 -20.21 27.63
C SER A 29 -1.11 -19.52 28.55
N ASN A 30 -0.53 -18.41 28.10
CA ASN A 30 0.34 -17.57 28.91
C ASN A 30 -0.38 -16.26 29.21
N GLU A 31 -1.29 -16.35 30.18
CA GLU A 31 -2.02 -15.25 30.79
C GLU A 31 -1.07 -14.43 31.67
N LYS A 32 -0.24 -13.58 31.03
CA LYS A 32 0.55 -12.59 31.76
C LYS A 32 -0.35 -11.43 32.18
N ASN A 33 -0.92 -11.63 33.36
CA ASN A 33 -1.39 -10.62 34.31
C ASN A 33 -0.47 -9.38 34.30
N LEU A 34 -0.88 -8.33 33.59
CA LEU A 34 -0.30 -7.01 33.77
C LEU A 34 -1.07 -6.32 34.91
N LYS A 35 -0.52 -6.45 36.13
CA LYS A 35 -0.93 -5.63 37.27
C LYS A 35 -0.62 -4.17 36.95
N GLU A 36 -1.66 -3.47 36.52
CA GLU A 36 -1.75 -2.02 36.47
C GLU A 36 -1.55 -1.46 37.89
N LYS A 37 -0.34 -0.99 38.18
CA LYS A 37 -0.05 -0.24 39.40
C LYS A 37 -0.46 1.21 39.17
N ASN A 38 -1.64 1.55 39.67
CA ASN A 38 -2.12 2.91 39.84
C ASN A 38 -1.17 3.68 40.77
N ASN A 39 -0.38 4.61 40.20
CA ASN A 39 0.32 5.65 40.95
C ASN A 39 -0.47 6.97 40.83
N PRO A 40 -1.37 7.29 41.78
CA PRO A 40 -1.81 8.65 41.98
C PRO A 40 -0.74 9.42 42.76
N ILE A 41 -0.68 10.74 42.59
CA ILE A 41 0.12 11.72 43.38
C ILE A 41 1.48 12.07 42.76
N VAL A 42 1.47 13.06 41.85
CA VAL A 42 2.30 14.30 41.87
C VAL A 42 1.59 15.27 40.90
N ILE A 43 0.52 15.98 41.28
CA ILE A 43 0.55 17.33 41.89
C ILE A 43 1.87 18.06 41.59
N GLY A 44 1.92 18.70 40.43
CA GLY A 44 2.98 19.62 40.01
C GLY A 44 2.38 20.86 39.36
N LEU A 45 1.88 21.74 40.22
CA LEU A 45 1.31 23.05 39.95
C LEU A 45 2.34 23.96 39.25
N ILE A 46 2.28 24.10 37.92
CA ILE A 46 2.94 25.19 37.18
C ILE A 46 1.88 25.92 36.37
N ILE A 47 1.18 26.77 37.08
CA ILE A 47 0.56 27.98 36.56
C ILE A 47 1.74 28.92 36.24
N PHE A 48 2.11 29.06 34.97
CA PHE A 48 2.91 30.19 34.52
C PHE A 48 2.18 30.89 33.37
N LEU A 49 1.39 31.88 33.81
CA LEU A 49 1.18 33.17 33.17
C LEU A 49 2.15 33.46 32.02
N LEU A 50 1.62 33.56 30.80
CA LEU A 50 1.99 34.64 29.88
C LEU A 50 0.89 34.76 28.83
N GLY A 51 0.06 35.78 29.04
CA GLY A 51 -1.00 36.15 28.12
C GLY A 51 -0.41 36.50 26.76
N ILE A 52 -0.89 35.78 25.74
CA ILE A 52 -0.78 36.27 24.38
C ILE A 52 -1.97 37.19 24.14
N VAL A 53 -1.61 38.45 23.95
CA VAL A 53 -2.42 39.58 23.51
C VAL A 53 -3.35 39.14 22.38
N ILE A 54 -4.66 39.18 22.62
CA ILE A 54 -5.67 39.09 21.56
C ILE A 54 -5.63 40.42 20.81
N GLY A 55 -4.81 40.48 19.76
CA GLY A 55 -4.89 41.53 18.76
C GLY A 55 -6.15 41.33 17.92
N VAL A 56 -7.21 42.06 18.24
CA VAL A 56 -8.40 42.19 17.38
C VAL A 56 -8.00 43.03 16.17
N PHE A 57 -7.42 42.41 15.15
CA PHE A 57 -7.29 43.04 13.84
C PHE A 57 -8.63 42.91 13.11
N SER A 58 -9.48 43.93 13.26
CA SER A 58 -10.63 44.16 12.38
C SER A 58 -10.13 44.55 10.98
N ALA A 59 -9.68 43.57 10.21
CA ALA A 59 -9.46 43.72 8.79
C ALA A 59 -10.82 43.65 8.07
N LYS A 60 -11.36 44.83 7.71
CA LYS A 60 -12.44 44.94 6.73
C LYS A 60 -11.90 44.45 5.39
N ASN A 61 -12.15 43.20 5.03
CA ASN A 61 -11.87 42.69 3.68
C ASN A 61 -12.85 43.35 2.68
N PRO A 62 -12.39 44.11 1.69
CA PRO A 62 -13.23 44.70 0.64
C PRO A 62 -13.42 43.71 -0.52
N PHE A 63 -13.55 42.41 -0.23
CA PHE A 63 -13.90 41.44 -1.27
C PHE A 63 -15.41 41.44 -1.44
N GLY A 64 -15.84 42.30 -2.37
CA GLY A 64 -17.19 42.38 -2.86
C GLY A 64 -17.73 41.01 -3.24
N ASN A 65 -18.81 40.63 -2.56
CA ASN A 65 -20.02 40.05 -3.10
C ASN A 65 -19.94 39.39 -4.50
N LEU A 66 -19.10 38.36 -4.65
CA LEU A 66 -19.33 37.32 -5.64
C LEU A 66 -20.20 36.27 -4.94
N ILE A 67 -21.52 36.47 -5.03
CA ILE A 67 -22.53 35.44 -4.78
C ILE A 67 -22.40 34.39 -5.90
N GLY A 68 -21.23 33.79 -6.03
CA GLY A 68 -21.08 32.51 -6.68
C GLY A 68 -21.90 31.55 -5.84
N LYS A 69 -22.95 30.97 -6.42
CA LYS A 69 -23.63 29.81 -5.85
C LYS A 69 -22.55 28.90 -5.30
N LYS A 70 -22.46 28.81 -3.97
CA LYS A 70 -21.72 27.76 -3.29
C LYS A 70 -22.49 26.51 -3.70
N THR A 71 -22.13 25.96 -4.86
CA THR A 71 -22.56 24.64 -5.29
C THR A 71 -22.15 23.78 -4.12
N SER A 72 -23.15 23.46 -3.30
CA SER A 72 -23.03 22.52 -2.20
C SER A 72 -22.20 21.37 -2.76
N PRO A 73 -21.07 21.00 -2.12
CA PRO A 73 -20.20 19.95 -2.62
C PRO A 73 -21.13 18.81 -3.00
N GLU A 74 -21.16 18.57 -4.31
CA GLU A 74 -22.08 17.68 -4.97
C GLU A 74 -22.15 16.44 -4.11
N SER A 75 -23.34 16.20 -3.55
CA SER A 75 -23.66 15.09 -2.68
C SER A 75 -22.85 13.90 -3.16
N SER A 76 -21.83 13.51 -2.39
CA SER A 76 -20.83 12.53 -2.76
C SER A 76 -21.54 11.27 -3.21
N GLN A 77 -21.84 11.19 -4.50
CA GLN A 77 -22.67 10.13 -5.01
C GLN A 77 -21.86 8.88 -4.77
N CYS A 78 -22.47 7.95 -4.06
CA CYS A 78 -21.80 6.76 -3.63
C CYS A 78 -21.42 5.95 -4.88
N ARG A 79 -20.16 6.02 -5.31
CA ARG A 79 -19.68 5.36 -6.53
C ARG A 79 -19.09 4.00 -6.18
N THR A 80 -19.54 2.95 -6.87
CA THR A 80 -18.99 1.60 -6.73
C THR A 80 -17.56 1.57 -7.25
N ILE A 81 -16.62 1.06 -6.45
CA ILE A 81 -15.24 0.86 -6.89
C ILE A 81 -15.24 -0.34 -7.84
N ALA A 82 -14.69 -0.17 -9.05
CA ALA A 82 -14.51 -1.26 -10.01
C ALA A 82 -13.04 -1.71 -10.10
N LYS A 83 -12.10 -0.78 -9.92
CA LYS A 83 -10.66 -1.08 -9.96
C LYS A 83 -9.84 -0.12 -9.11
N VAL A 84 -8.62 -0.54 -8.77
CA VAL A 84 -7.61 0.27 -8.11
C VAL A 84 -6.34 0.24 -8.97
N LYS A 85 -5.76 1.41 -9.24
CA LYS A 85 -4.44 1.51 -9.89
C LYS A 85 -3.42 2.00 -8.88
N ILE A 86 -2.21 1.45 -8.98
CA ILE A 86 -1.05 1.85 -8.18
C ILE A 86 -0.06 2.53 -9.13
N ASN A 87 0.56 3.62 -8.68
CA ASN A 87 1.58 4.34 -9.42
C ASN A 87 2.91 4.36 -8.61
N PRO A 88 4.05 3.97 -9.22
CA PRO A 88 4.20 3.37 -10.56
C PRO A 88 3.54 1.99 -10.68
N SER A 89 3.30 1.52 -11.91
CA SER A 89 2.66 0.21 -12.18
C SER A 89 3.59 -1.00 -12.03
N GLN A 90 4.88 -0.76 -11.85
CA GLN A 90 5.91 -1.76 -11.54
C GLN A 90 7.04 -1.08 -10.78
N ILE A 91 7.74 -1.85 -9.93
CA ILE A 91 8.89 -1.36 -9.18
C ILE A 91 10.10 -2.24 -9.53
N VAL A 92 11.17 -1.61 -10.01
CA VAL A 92 12.49 -2.23 -10.19
C VAL A 92 13.50 -1.30 -9.56
N LEU A 93 14.11 -1.74 -8.46
CA LEU A 93 15.04 -0.94 -7.65
C LEU A 93 16.21 -1.81 -7.19
N SER A 94 17.31 -1.20 -6.75
CA SER A 94 18.35 -1.85 -5.98
C SER A 94 18.06 -1.79 -4.47
N ALA A 95 18.68 -2.69 -3.69
CA ALA A 95 18.59 -2.64 -2.22
C ALA A 95 19.22 -1.37 -1.59
N LYS A 96 19.97 -0.58 -2.38
CA LYS A 96 20.61 0.67 -1.94
C LYS A 96 19.88 1.92 -2.44
N ASP A 97 18.86 1.75 -3.28
CA ASP A 97 18.09 2.88 -3.79
C ASP A 97 17.36 3.58 -2.64
N PRO A 98 17.11 4.90 -2.76
CA PRO A 98 16.31 5.61 -1.79
C PRO A 98 14.89 5.04 -1.72
N PRO A 99 14.15 5.32 -0.62
CA PRO A 99 12.74 4.98 -0.53
C PRO A 99 11.93 5.52 -1.72
N LEU A 100 11.00 4.72 -2.21
CA LEU A 100 10.11 5.06 -3.31
C LEU A 100 8.72 5.41 -2.79
N GLU A 101 8.21 6.58 -3.17
CA GLU A 101 6.83 6.99 -2.90
C GLU A 101 5.88 6.35 -3.91
N LEU A 102 4.77 5.84 -3.40
CA LEU A 102 3.72 5.16 -4.15
C LEU A 102 2.40 5.88 -3.90
N SER A 103 1.52 5.83 -4.89
CA SER A 103 0.13 6.28 -4.74
C SER A 103 -0.86 5.26 -5.30
N ALA A 104 -2.07 5.26 -4.76
CA ALA A 104 -3.18 4.45 -5.23
C ALA A 104 -4.41 5.30 -5.53
N LEU A 105 -5.14 4.95 -6.59
CA LEU A 105 -6.39 5.60 -6.95
C LEU A 105 -7.44 4.58 -7.37
N ALA A 106 -8.60 4.66 -6.74
CA ALA A 106 -9.79 3.89 -7.08
C ALA A 106 -10.53 4.54 -8.25
N TYR A 107 -11.10 3.69 -9.10
CA TYR A 107 -11.93 4.08 -10.24
C TYR A 107 -13.24 3.31 -10.23
N ASP A 108 -14.31 3.93 -10.72
CA ASP A 108 -15.57 3.25 -10.97
C ASP A 108 -15.56 2.48 -12.31
N ALA A 109 -16.71 1.93 -12.69
CA ALA A 109 -16.88 1.16 -13.92
C ALA A 109 -16.78 2.01 -15.20
N SER A 110 -16.86 3.34 -15.09
CA SER A 110 -16.73 4.30 -16.20
C SER A 110 -15.30 4.84 -16.31
N ASP A 111 -14.35 4.28 -15.57
CA ASP A 111 -12.96 4.76 -15.46
C ASP A 111 -12.84 6.18 -14.89
N GLU A 112 -13.83 6.64 -14.12
CA GLU A 112 -13.74 7.90 -13.40
C GLU A 112 -13.08 7.71 -12.04
N ALA A 113 -12.18 8.62 -11.68
CA ALA A 113 -11.46 8.58 -10.41
C ALA A 113 -12.38 8.90 -9.22
N ILE A 114 -12.22 8.14 -8.14
CA ILE A 114 -12.92 8.32 -6.87
C ILE A 114 -11.94 8.89 -5.84
N PHE A 115 -11.97 10.20 -5.66
CA PHE A 115 -11.02 10.92 -4.79
C PHE A 115 -11.40 10.97 -3.30
N SER A 116 -12.63 10.62 -2.94
CA SER A 116 -13.15 10.77 -1.58
C SER A 116 -13.94 9.56 -1.13
N GLY A 117 -13.98 9.34 0.19
CA GLY A 117 -14.73 8.24 0.81
C GLY A 117 -14.14 6.85 0.59
N VAL A 118 -12.91 6.75 0.07
CA VAL A 118 -12.20 5.47 -0.13
C VAL A 118 -11.22 5.25 1.01
N ASN A 119 -11.27 4.07 1.62
CA ASN A 119 -10.28 3.58 2.55
C ASN A 119 -9.30 2.66 1.81
N TYR A 120 -8.00 2.90 1.99
CA TYR A 120 -6.94 2.12 1.35
C TYR A 120 -6.14 1.37 2.42
N GLU A 121 -5.94 0.08 2.19
CA GLU A 121 -5.08 -0.78 2.99
C GLU A 121 -3.98 -1.37 2.11
N TRP A 122 -2.75 -1.02 2.42
CA TRP A 122 -1.57 -1.48 1.70
C TRP A 122 -1.04 -2.78 2.31
N GLY A 123 -0.52 -3.65 1.46
CA GLY A 123 0.17 -4.85 1.88
C GLY A 123 1.20 -5.30 0.85
N MET A 124 2.00 -6.27 1.26
CA MET A 124 3.01 -6.87 0.39
C MET A 124 3.03 -8.37 0.61
N SER A 125 3.11 -9.12 -0.48
CA SER A 125 3.44 -10.53 -0.51
C SER A 125 4.88 -10.68 -0.99
N SER A 126 5.76 -11.24 -0.17
CA SER A 126 7.11 -11.57 -0.61
C SER A 126 7.61 -12.80 0.13
N THR A 127 8.33 -13.66 -0.58
CA THR A 127 8.93 -14.87 0.00
C THR A 127 10.19 -14.56 0.82
N THR A 128 10.91 -13.49 0.48
CA THR A 128 12.22 -13.15 1.08
C THR A 128 12.25 -11.88 1.93
N GLY A 129 11.13 -11.13 2.00
CA GLY A 129 11.12 -9.82 2.66
C GLY A 129 11.92 -8.80 1.87
N VAL A 130 11.53 -8.54 0.62
CA VAL A 130 12.25 -7.67 -0.33
C VAL A 130 12.39 -6.22 0.14
N GLY A 131 11.48 -5.77 1.00
CA GLY A 131 11.49 -4.42 1.55
C GLY A 131 10.49 -4.22 2.69
N THR A 132 10.42 -2.99 3.19
CA THR A 132 9.43 -2.53 4.17
C THR A 132 8.48 -1.54 3.52
N LEU A 133 7.17 -1.69 3.75
CA LEU A 133 6.15 -0.77 3.26
C LEU A 133 5.58 0.05 4.43
N ARG A 134 5.50 1.39 4.26
CA ARG A 134 4.94 2.32 5.24
C ARG A 134 3.70 3.01 4.68
N PRO A 135 2.49 2.54 5.02
CA PRO A 135 1.25 3.09 4.49
C PRO A 135 0.90 4.47 5.10
N ASN A 136 0.35 5.35 4.28
CA ASN A 136 -0.25 6.63 4.68
C ASN A 136 -1.47 6.93 3.78
N LYS A 137 -2.60 6.28 4.08
CA LYS A 137 -3.85 6.37 3.30
C LYS A 137 -3.66 5.94 1.85
N ASP A 138 -3.92 6.81 0.89
CA ASP A 138 -3.74 6.61 -0.55
C ASP A 138 -2.27 6.70 -1.00
N LEU A 139 -1.36 7.06 -0.09
CA LEU A 139 0.08 7.05 -0.32
C LEU A 139 0.75 5.93 0.47
N ALA A 140 1.93 5.50 0.01
CA ALA A 140 2.81 4.63 0.78
C ALA A 140 4.27 4.83 0.40
N THR A 141 5.18 4.64 1.36
CA THR A 141 6.62 4.65 1.11
C THR A 141 7.14 3.21 1.11
N PHE A 142 7.77 2.77 0.02
CA PHE A 142 8.48 1.50 -0.06
C PHE A 142 9.98 1.69 0.17
N ILE A 143 10.55 0.90 1.07
CA ILE A 143 11.98 0.93 1.41
C ILE A 143 12.59 -0.42 0.99
N PRO A 144 13.41 -0.47 -0.07
CA PRO A 144 14.04 -1.72 -0.50
C PRO A 144 15.07 -2.20 0.55
N GLN A 145 15.19 -3.51 0.75
CA GLN A 145 16.07 -4.07 1.78
C GLN A 145 16.87 -5.28 1.30
N LYS A 146 16.25 -6.17 0.52
CA LYS A 146 16.87 -7.43 0.08
C LYS A 146 16.52 -7.73 -1.35
N ILE A 147 17.49 -8.29 -2.07
CA ILE A 147 17.29 -8.79 -3.44
C ILE A 147 16.19 -9.86 -3.44
N GLY A 148 15.29 -9.77 -4.41
CA GLY A 148 14.22 -10.73 -4.59
C GLY A 148 13.04 -10.15 -5.36
N LYS A 149 11.96 -10.93 -5.39
CA LYS A 149 10.70 -10.57 -6.05
C LYS A 149 9.55 -10.67 -5.07
N GLY A 150 8.55 -9.83 -5.27
CA GLY A 150 7.30 -9.86 -4.52
C GLY A 150 6.21 -9.09 -5.26
N ASP A 151 5.04 -9.06 -4.66
CA ASP A 151 3.89 -8.31 -5.13
C ASP A 151 3.45 -7.34 -4.06
N LEU A 152 3.33 -6.07 -4.42
CA LEU A 152 2.67 -5.09 -3.59
C LEU A 152 1.20 -5.06 -3.98
N PHE A 153 0.31 -4.95 -2.99
CA PHE A 153 -1.12 -4.86 -3.24
C PHE A 153 -1.78 -3.79 -2.38
N VAL A 154 -2.88 -3.26 -2.88
CA VAL A 154 -3.74 -2.30 -2.20
C VAL A 154 -5.16 -2.82 -2.24
N LYS A 155 -5.78 -2.92 -1.07
CA LYS A 155 -7.22 -3.16 -0.94
C LYS A 155 -7.90 -1.80 -0.80
N ALA A 156 -8.89 -1.53 -1.63
CA ALA A 156 -9.74 -0.35 -1.50
C ALA A 156 -11.17 -0.77 -1.18
N ALA A 157 -11.80 -0.04 -0.25
CA ALA A 157 -13.21 -0.16 0.03
C ALA A 157 -13.80 1.23 0.27
N ASN A 158 -15.11 1.38 0.06
CA ASN A 158 -15.84 2.56 0.48
C ASN A 158 -17.14 2.15 1.19
N ASN A 159 -17.81 3.15 1.76
CA ASN A 159 -19.04 2.93 2.52
C ASN A 159 -20.23 2.50 1.64
N CYS A 160 -20.09 2.56 0.31
CA CYS A 160 -21.17 2.27 -0.65
C CYS A 160 -21.42 0.78 -0.79
N THR A 161 -20.37 0.05 -1.17
CA THR A 161 -20.48 -1.38 -1.51
C THR A 161 -19.97 -2.26 -0.38
N LYS A 162 -19.09 -1.72 0.49
CA LYS A 162 -18.31 -2.49 1.47
C LYS A 162 -17.53 -3.66 0.85
N GLU A 163 -17.43 -3.68 -0.48
CA GLU A 163 -16.68 -4.68 -1.23
C GLU A 163 -15.22 -4.25 -1.28
N LEU A 164 -14.33 -5.22 -1.09
CA LEU A 164 -12.89 -5.01 -1.17
C LEU A 164 -12.44 -5.26 -2.60
N VAL A 165 -11.96 -4.21 -3.27
CA VAL A 165 -11.34 -4.30 -4.59
C VAL A 165 -9.83 -4.25 -4.42
N ILE A 166 -9.12 -5.20 -5.03
CA ILE A 166 -7.67 -5.36 -4.88
C ILE A 166 -6.96 -4.93 -6.17
N GLY A 167 -6.01 -4.01 -6.06
CA GLY A 167 -4.99 -3.74 -7.09
C GLY A 167 -3.65 -4.30 -6.66
N SER A 168 -2.83 -4.77 -7.60
CA SER A 168 -1.48 -5.29 -7.30
C SER A 168 -0.50 -4.94 -8.41
N ILE A 169 0.77 -4.77 -8.03
CA ILE A 169 1.90 -4.50 -8.91
C ILE A 169 3.12 -5.36 -8.54
N PRO A 170 3.92 -5.78 -9.52
CA PRO A 170 5.13 -6.54 -9.25
C PRO A 170 6.23 -5.63 -8.69
N VAL A 171 7.02 -6.19 -7.78
CA VAL A 171 8.19 -5.56 -7.17
C VAL A 171 9.41 -6.46 -7.38
N THR A 172 10.46 -5.91 -7.97
CA THR A 172 11.76 -6.57 -8.10
C THR A 172 12.82 -5.69 -7.44
N VAL A 173 13.55 -6.26 -6.48
CA VAL A 173 14.75 -5.66 -5.91
C VAL A 173 15.95 -6.44 -6.43
N GLU A 174 16.85 -5.76 -7.13
CA GLU A 174 18.00 -6.36 -7.83
C GLU A 174 19.33 -5.93 -7.22
N ASP A 175 20.41 -6.54 -7.72
CA ASP A 175 21.76 -6.06 -7.46
C ASP A 175 21.99 -4.71 -8.16
N GLU A 176 22.65 -3.77 -7.48
CA GLU A 176 22.93 -2.43 -8.00
C GLU A 176 23.65 -2.45 -9.37
N ASN A 177 24.47 -3.48 -9.62
CA ASN A 177 25.20 -3.61 -10.87
C ASN A 177 24.28 -3.94 -12.05
N ILE A 178 23.15 -4.62 -11.81
CA ILE A 178 22.19 -5.00 -12.87
C ILE A 178 21.31 -3.80 -13.23
N VAL A 179 20.90 -3.00 -12.24
CA VAL A 179 20.01 -1.85 -12.44
C VAL A 179 20.66 -0.77 -13.33
N LYS A 180 21.98 -0.57 -13.23
CA LYS A 180 22.72 0.41 -14.06
C LYS A 180 22.70 0.08 -15.55
N ASP A 181 22.67 -1.21 -15.89
CA ASP A 181 22.62 -1.67 -17.28
C ASP A 181 21.22 -1.51 -17.88
N LEU A 182 20.17 -1.62 -17.06
CA LEU A 182 18.77 -1.45 -17.50
C LEU A 182 18.37 0.02 -17.72
N VAL A 183 19.04 0.95 -17.04
CA VAL A 183 18.75 2.40 -17.13
C VAL A 183 19.67 3.11 -18.12
N SER A 184 20.70 2.44 -18.67
CA SER A 184 21.54 3.03 -19.72
C SER A 184 20.72 3.24 -21.01
N PRO A 185 20.48 4.49 -21.43
CA PRO A 185 19.71 4.74 -22.63
C PRO A 185 20.44 4.16 -23.84
N THR A 186 19.74 3.33 -24.60
CA THR A 186 20.13 2.77 -25.90
C THR A 186 20.22 3.86 -26.99
N GLY A 187 20.68 5.07 -26.66
CA GLY A 187 20.42 6.29 -27.44
C GLY A 187 21.60 7.21 -27.69
N ALA A 188 22.84 6.70 -27.73
CA ALA A 188 24.00 7.47 -28.22
C ALA A 188 24.55 6.93 -29.55
N ALA A 189 23.72 6.26 -30.36
CA ALA A 189 24.05 5.88 -31.71
C ALA A 189 23.18 6.69 -32.70
N ASN A 190 23.87 7.44 -33.56
CA ASN A 190 23.37 8.16 -34.74
C ASN A 190 22.92 9.61 -34.55
N GLU A 191 23.90 10.50 -34.39
CA GLU A 191 23.87 11.80 -35.05
C GLU A 191 25.23 12.05 -35.71
N ALA A 192 25.43 11.40 -36.85
CA ALA A 192 26.52 11.68 -37.77
C ALA A 192 25.99 11.50 -39.19
N GLN A 193 25.44 12.58 -39.77
CA GLN A 193 25.61 13.00 -41.17
C GLN A 193 24.85 14.30 -41.44
#